data_AF-A0A6A5HBA7-F1
#
_entry.id   AF-A0A6A5HBA7-F1
#
_cell.length_a   1.000
_cell.length_b   1.000
_cell.length_c   1.000
_cell.angle_alpha   90.00
_cell.angle_beta   90.00
_cell.angle_gamma   90.00
#
_symmetry.space_group_name_H-M   'P 1'
#
loop_
_entity.id
_entity.type
_entity.pdbx_description
1 polymer ?
#
loop_
_entity_poly.entity_id
_entity_poly.type
_entity_poly.pdbx_seq_one_letter_code
_entity_poly.pdbx_strand_id
1 'polypeptide(L)'
;MFFFSCFGTIHKSKVNAGHPKLPVPEKPNILAECTKHPSRNAAKNDGSVGDIPSVVIQDEYYSSSVLYSTTENRCFENSSHEATVYCEKCDAIFCESCFGTIHKSKVNAGHPKLPISQKSNRLPKCTEHSSITAEFWCKDPNCVIEEKKICHICLLAGGHKFHQYELLTDQVSNNVEKLKDLMRSTQETVDKYQDRVKSFDVCIATFGYEHPLYLAEIEKITKQFDAKKMQVLKKLEEFTGNSQSRLREKKKQIEAYIDNSEVLLLKIESILKSKQKLYDDTKILDTAEAQLRISAFNSQNDFMKVFDDQNYSLTEEMEMKIMDKNR
;
A
#
# COMPACT_ATOMS: atom_id res chain seq x y z
N MET A 1 -55.67 -9.20 44.56
CA MET A 1 -55.84 -8.10 43.60
C MET A 1 -54.89 -6.98 44.00
N PHE A 2 -53.94 -6.64 43.10
CA PHE A 2 -53.23 -5.36 42.91
C PHE A 2 -52.55 -4.66 44.12
N PHE A 3 -51.35 -4.06 44.08
CA PHE A 3 -50.34 -3.79 43.06
C PHE A 3 -49.01 -3.44 43.78
N PHE A 4 -47.89 -3.90 43.22
CA PHE A 4 -46.52 -3.33 43.13
C PHE A 4 -46.05 -2.09 43.94
N SER A 5 -44.86 -2.25 44.55
CA SER A 5 -43.56 -1.60 44.21
C SER A 5 -43.05 -0.30 44.87
N CYS A 6 -41.71 -0.37 45.08
CA CYS A 6 -40.68 0.63 44.83
C CYS A 6 -40.43 1.77 45.84
N PHE A 7 -39.38 1.59 46.66
CA PHE A 7 -38.40 2.64 46.94
C PHE A 7 -37.02 2.19 46.44
N GLY A 8 -36.57 2.79 45.35
CA GLY A 8 -35.20 2.71 44.85
C GLY A 8 -34.73 4.11 44.51
N THR A 9 -33.93 4.71 45.39
CA THR A 9 -33.28 6.00 45.12
C THR A 9 -31.96 5.75 44.43
N ILE A 10 -31.89 6.24 43.20
CA ILE A 10 -30.72 6.28 42.32
C ILE A 10 -29.75 7.35 42.86
N HIS A 11 -28.48 6.98 43.09
CA HIS A 11 -27.39 7.95 43.01
C HIS A 11 -26.44 7.58 41.88
N LYS A 12 -26.34 8.54 40.96
CA LYS A 12 -25.59 8.55 39.71
C LYS A 12 -24.08 8.52 39.99
N SER A 13 -23.37 7.61 39.33
CA SER A 13 -21.93 7.77 39.08
C SER A 13 -21.72 7.91 37.57
N LYS A 14 -21.17 9.07 37.20
CA LYS A 14 -20.74 9.43 35.84
C LYS A 14 -19.68 8.43 35.36
N VAL A 15 -19.94 7.76 34.25
CA VAL A 15 -18.91 7.02 33.50
C VAL A 15 -18.45 7.93 32.37
N ASN A 16 -17.18 8.32 32.42
CA ASN A 16 -16.47 8.97 31.32
C ASN A 16 -16.47 8.05 30.10
N ALA A 17 -16.99 8.55 28.98
CA ALA A 17 -16.84 7.92 27.67
C ALA A 17 -15.39 8.09 27.19
N GLY A 18 -14.53 7.14 27.56
CA GLY A 18 -13.23 6.96 26.91
C GLY A 18 -13.44 6.16 25.63
N HIS A 19 -13.34 6.83 24.47
CA HIS A 19 -13.19 6.13 23.19
C HIS A 19 -11.93 5.25 23.24
N PRO A 20 -11.98 3.97 22.84
CA PRO A 20 -10.78 3.18 22.68
C PRO A 20 -9.98 3.74 21.51
N LYS A 21 -8.77 4.24 21.79
CA LYS A 21 -7.76 4.46 20.74
C LYS A 21 -7.42 3.09 20.16
N LEU A 22 -7.77 2.87 18.90
CA LEU A 22 -7.32 1.70 18.15
C LEU A 22 -5.79 1.74 18.02
N PRO A 23 -5.09 0.61 18.18
CA PRO A 23 -3.65 0.55 17.94
C PRO A 23 -3.38 0.76 16.44
N VAL A 24 -2.41 1.62 16.15
CA VAL A 24 -1.81 1.75 14.80
C VAL A 24 -1.10 0.43 14.51
N PRO A 25 -1.49 -0.34 13.47
CA PRO A 25 -0.72 -1.52 13.10
C PRO A 25 0.55 -1.07 12.39
N GLU A 26 1.70 -1.43 12.94
CA GLU A 26 2.96 -1.43 12.21
C GLU A 26 2.82 -2.39 11.00
N LYS A 27 2.99 -1.82 9.80
CA LYS A 27 3.17 -2.46 8.47
C LYS A 27 2.44 -3.80 8.22
N PRO A 28 1.43 -3.85 7.32
CA PRO A 28 1.00 -5.11 6.74
C PRO A 28 1.91 -5.52 5.57
N ASN A 29 2.41 -6.74 5.69
CA ASN A 29 3.06 -7.52 4.66
C ASN A 29 2.01 -8.05 3.66
N ILE A 30 2.32 -7.93 2.36
CA ILE A 30 1.96 -8.78 1.20
C ILE A 30 0.57 -9.46 1.20
N LEU A 31 -0.34 -8.99 0.32
CA LEU A 31 -1.09 -9.77 -0.69
C LEU A 31 -2.26 -8.95 -1.26
N ALA A 32 -2.19 -8.61 -2.55
CA ALA A 32 -3.33 -8.56 -3.47
C ALA A 32 -2.80 -8.44 -4.90
N GLU A 33 -2.89 -9.54 -5.66
CA GLU A 33 -2.67 -9.53 -7.11
C GLU A 33 -3.69 -8.61 -7.79
N CYS A 34 -3.18 -7.57 -8.45
CA CYS A 34 -3.96 -6.63 -9.24
C CYS A 34 -4.57 -7.36 -10.44
N THR A 35 -5.82 -7.79 -10.32
CA THR A 35 -6.55 -8.45 -11.40
C THR A 35 -7.18 -7.41 -12.32
N LYS A 36 -6.61 -7.31 -13.52
CA LYS A 36 -7.19 -7.01 -14.85
C LYS A 36 -6.34 -5.98 -15.61
N HIS A 37 -5.47 -6.46 -16.51
CA HIS A 37 -5.22 -5.96 -17.87
C HIS A 37 -4.31 -6.96 -18.63
N PRO A 38 -4.24 -6.92 -19.98
CA PRO A 38 -4.33 -8.12 -20.81
C PRO A 38 -3.03 -8.94 -20.98
N SER A 39 -3.18 -10.25 -20.81
CA SER A 39 -2.44 -11.40 -21.39
C SER A 39 -1.02 -11.17 -21.95
N ARG A 40 0.03 -11.65 -21.26
CA ARG A 40 0.69 -12.97 -21.53
C ARG A 40 1.98 -13.17 -20.72
N ASN A 41 2.19 -14.45 -20.39
CA ASN A 41 3.38 -15.16 -19.93
C ASN A 41 3.83 -15.02 -18.48
N ALA A 42 3.64 -16.14 -17.78
CA ALA A 42 4.08 -16.43 -16.43
C ALA A 42 5.62 -16.44 -16.33
N ALA A 43 6.15 -15.57 -15.49
CA ALA A 43 7.40 -15.79 -14.78
C ALA A 43 7.13 -15.47 -13.31
N LYS A 44 7.32 -16.47 -12.45
CA LYS A 44 7.39 -16.28 -11.00
C LYS A 44 8.60 -15.38 -10.74
N ASN A 45 8.41 -14.22 -10.12
CA ASN A 45 9.49 -13.40 -9.57
C ASN A 45 9.04 -12.78 -8.25
N ASP A 46 9.49 -13.41 -7.18
CA ASP A 46 10.07 -12.84 -5.96
C ASP A 46 10.19 -11.30 -5.94
N GLY A 47 9.67 -10.71 -4.86
CA GLY A 47 9.52 -9.26 -4.61
C GLY A 47 10.83 -8.50 -4.43
N SER A 48 11.71 -8.54 -5.43
CA SER A 48 12.69 -7.50 -5.66
C SER A 48 12.13 -6.55 -6.71
N VAL A 49 12.02 -5.27 -6.37
CA VAL A 49 11.93 -4.23 -7.40
C VAL A 49 13.28 -4.27 -8.07
N GLY A 50 13.39 -5.03 -9.17
CA GLY A 50 14.64 -5.15 -9.90
C GLY A 50 15.17 -3.77 -10.24
N ASP A 51 16.40 -3.49 -9.84
CA ASP A 51 17.06 -2.22 -10.09
C ASP A 51 17.01 -1.90 -11.58
N ILE A 52 16.44 -0.75 -11.94
CA ILE A 52 16.51 -0.26 -13.32
C ILE A 52 17.98 0.11 -13.57
N PRO A 53 18.65 -0.48 -14.57
CA PRO A 53 20.00 -0.08 -14.92
C PRO A 53 20.02 1.41 -15.24
N SER A 54 20.74 2.20 -14.43
CA SER A 54 20.85 3.63 -14.63
C SER A 54 21.91 3.89 -15.70
N VAL A 55 21.47 4.23 -16.91
CA VAL A 55 22.34 4.89 -17.87
C VAL A 55 22.32 6.38 -17.51
N VAL A 56 23.24 6.77 -16.63
CA VAL A 56 23.49 8.20 -16.36
C VAL A 56 24.26 8.75 -17.55
N ILE A 57 23.70 9.76 -18.23
CA ILE A 57 24.44 10.53 -19.22
C ILE A 57 25.54 11.28 -18.45
N GLN A 58 26.78 10.77 -18.53
CA GLN A 58 27.96 11.41 -17.95
C GLN A 58 28.40 12.54 -18.89
N ASP A 59 27.71 13.67 -18.81
CA ASP A 59 28.22 14.94 -19.32
C ASP A 59 28.63 15.77 -18.10
N GLU A 60 29.85 16.33 -18.09
CA GLU A 60 30.37 17.14 -16.96
C GLU A 60 29.52 18.41 -16.70
N TYR A 61 28.54 18.70 -17.57
CA TYR A 61 27.55 19.78 -17.46
C TYR A 61 26.09 19.33 -17.28
N TYR A 62 25.82 18.03 -17.04
CA TYR A 62 24.46 17.53 -16.88
C TYR A 62 23.85 17.92 -15.51
N SER A 63 23.04 18.99 -15.49
CA SER A 63 22.14 19.31 -14.38
C SER A 63 20.69 19.30 -14.89
N SER A 64 19.86 18.47 -14.25
CA SER A 64 18.46 18.15 -14.62
C SER A 64 17.47 19.33 -14.60
N SER A 65 17.94 20.57 -14.40
CA SER A 65 17.11 21.76 -14.24
C SER A 65 17.50 22.94 -15.13
N VAL A 66 18.47 22.78 -16.05
CA VAL A 66 18.94 23.90 -16.88
C VAL A 66 18.47 23.72 -18.32
N LEU A 67 17.63 24.66 -18.78
CA LEU A 67 17.37 24.89 -20.21
C LEU A 67 18.73 24.97 -20.92
N TYR A 68 18.98 24.04 -21.82
CA TYR A 68 20.22 23.88 -22.56
C TYR A 68 20.46 25.10 -23.47
N SER A 69 20.94 26.20 -22.90
CA SER A 69 21.49 27.32 -23.66
C SER A 69 22.91 26.96 -24.03
N THR A 70 23.06 26.17 -25.11
CA THR A 70 24.36 26.03 -25.73
C THR A 70 24.84 27.40 -26.14
N THR A 71 26.11 27.68 -25.87
CA THR A 71 26.80 28.89 -26.35
C THR A 71 26.69 29.10 -27.86
N GLU A 72 26.31 28.05 -28.59
CA GLU A 72 26.12 27.98 -30.04
C GLU A 72 24.85 28.68 -30.55
N ASN A 73 23.82 28.86 -29.71
CA ASN A 73 22.56 29.53 -30.09
C ASN A 73 22.44 30.96 -29.54
N ARG A 74 23.55 31.58 -29.13
CA ARG A 74 23.56 32.95 -28.64
C ARG A 74 23.44 33.95 -29.78
N CYS A 75 22.68 35.02 -29.57
CA CYS A 75 22.56 36.11 -30.52
C CYS A 75 23.93 36.77 -30.75
N PHE A 76 24.27 37.02 -32.01
CA PHE A 76 25.52 37.65 -32.42
C PHE A 76 25.74 39.02 -31.76
N GLU A 77 24.68 39.84 -31.72
CA GLU A 77 24.74 41.19 -31.15
C GLU A 77 24.79 41.20 -29.62
N ASN A 78 24.14 40.25 -28.96
CA ASN A 78 24.10 40.17 -27.50
C ASN A 78 24.14 38.72 -27.04
N SER A 79 25.25 38.32 -26.43
CA SER A 79 25.48 36.97 -25.93
C SER A 79 24.51 36.53 -24.82
N SER A 80 23.78 37.46 -24.20
CA SER A 80 22.73 37.15 -23.22
C SER A 80 21.37 36.83 -23.87
N HIS A 81 21.19 37.07 -25.17
CA HIS A 81 19.96 36.74 -25.88
C HIS A 81 20.09 35.39 -26.60
N GLU A 82 19.00 34.64 -26.65
CA GLU A 82 18.90 33.44 -27.48
C GLU A 82 18.51 33.83 -28.91
N ALA A 83 19.27 33.32 -29.87
CA ALA A 83 19.02 33.57 -31.27
C ALA A 83 17.85 32.70 -31.76
N THR A 84 17.01 33.28 -32.61
CA THR A 84 15.88 32.58 -33.24
C THR A 84 15.89 32.71 -34.76
N VAL A 85 16.64 33.69 -35.29
CA VAL A 85 16.69 34.02 -36.71
C VAL A 85 18.12 34.06 -37.22
N TYR A 86 18.29 33.76 -38.51
CA TYR A 86 19.55 33.75 -39.25
C TYR A 86 19.46 34.76 -40.40
N CYS A 87 20.53 35.53 -40.57
CA CYS A 87 20.73 36.39 -41.72
C CYS A 87 21.75 35.76 -42.68
N GLU A 88 21.34 35.43 -43.89
CA GLU A 88 22.23 34.80 -44.88
C GLU A 88 23.36 35.74 -45.33
N LYS A 89 23.06 37.04 -45.49
CA LYS A 89 24.04 38.05 -45.94
C LYS A 89 25.05 38.45 -44.86
N CYS A 90 24.62 38.52 -43.59
CA CYS A 90 25.51 38.78 -42.47
C CYS A 90 26.23 37.52 -41.97
N ASP A 91 25.74 36.34 -42.39
CA ASP A 91 26.16 35.04 -41.87
C ASP A 91 26.18 34.95 -40.33
N ALA A 92 25.14 35.52 -39.72
CA ALA A 92 25.03 35.64 -38.27
C ALA A 92 23.63 35.30 -37.80
N ILE A 93 23.55 34.73 -36.59
CA ILE A 93 22.28 34.44 -35.92
C ILE A 93 21.95 35.55 -34.94
N PHE A 94 20.67 35.92 -34.85
CA PHE A 94 20.19 37.00 -34.02
C PHE A 94 18.92 36.57 -33.28
N CYS A 95 18.63 37.22 -32.15
CA CYS A 95 17.25 37.26 -31.67
C CYS A 95 16.44 38.25 -32.52
N GLU A 96 15.11 38.15 -32.46
CA GLU A 96 14.19 39.02 -33.22
C GLU A 96 14.47 40.52 -33.03
N SER A 97 14.70 40.96 -31.79
CA SER A 97 14.92 42.38 -31.47
C SER A 97 16.25 42.91 -32.00
N CYS A 98 17.33 42.15 -31.83
CA CYS A 98 18.64 42.50 -32.35
C CYS A 98 18.65 42.50 -33.88
N PHE A 99 17.98 41.53 -34.53
CA PHE A 99 17.84 41.52 -35.98
C PHE A 99 17.16 42.81 -36.46
N GLY A 100 16.01 43.16 -35.89
CA GLY A 100 15.27 44.36 -36.26
C GLY A 100 16.03 45.68 -36.02
N THR A 101 16.95 45.70 -35.06
CA THR A 101 17.78 46.88 -34.77
C THR A 101 18.91 47.03 -35.78
N ILE A 102 19.68 45.96 -36.03
CA ILE A 102 20.84 45.97 -36.93
C ILE A 102 20.43 46.05 -38.41
N HIS A 103 19.29 45.46 -38.76
CA HIS A 103 18.74 45.45 -40.12
C HIS A 103 17.76 46.61 -40.40
N LYS A 104 17.65 47.59 -39.48
CA LYS A 104 16.87 48.82 -39.72
C LYS A 104 17.56 49.79 -40.68
N SER A 105 18.89 49.72 -40.77
CA SER A 105 19.68 50.63 -41.61
C SER A 105 19.43 50.36 -43.10
N LYS A 106 19.49 51.41 -43.93
CA LYS A 106 19.26 51.31 -45.39
C LYS A 106 20.20 50.30 -46.07
N VAL A 107 21.37 50.04 -45.49
CA VAL A 107 22.37 49.10 -46.01
C VAL A 107 21.96 47.64 -45.75
N ASN A 108 21.39 47.34 -44.59
CA ASN A 108 21.11 45.97 -44.15
C ASN A 108 19.63 45.57 -44.28
N ALA A 109 18.73 46.53 -44.54
CA ALA A 109 17.28 46.28 -44.63
C ALA A 109 16.86 45.27 -45.71
N GLY A 110 17.69 45.07 -46.73
CA GLY A 110 17.46 44.09 -47.81
C GLY A 110 18.10 42.72 -47.57
N HIS A 111 18.47 42.39 -46.33
CA HIS A 111 19.00 41.07 -46.00
C HIS A 111 17.88 40.06 -45.72
N PRO A 112 17.98 38.82 -46.23
CA PRO A 112 16.98 37.79 -46.00
C PRO A 112 16.99 37.35 -44.53
N LYS A 113 15.80 37.23 -43.96
CA LYS A 113 15.55 36.73 -42.60
C LYS A 113 15.00 35.31 -42.70
N LEU A 114 15.72 34.35 -42.14
CA LEU A 114 15.31 32.94 -42.09
C LEU A 114 15.27 32.45 -40.63
N PRO A 115 14.46 31.44 -40.29
CA PRO A 115 14.60 30.72 -39.03
C PRO A 115 15.98 30.04 -38.93
N ILE A 116 16.55 29.93 -37.73
CA ILE A 116 17.85 29.23 -37.53
C ILE A 116 17.81 27.78 -38.00
N SER A 117 16.65 27.12 -37.92
CA SER A 117 16.46 25.76 -38.44
C SER A 117 16.66 25.63 -39.95
N GLN A 118 16.62 26.75 -40.70
CA GLN A 118 16.88 26.81 -42.13
C GLN A 118 18.32 27.23 -42.46
N LYS A 119 19.17 27.48 -41.45
CA LYS A 119 20.60 27.76 -41.66
C LYS A 119 21.24 26.54 -42.34
N SER A 120 21.88 26.76 -43.48
CA SER A 120 22.56 25.69 -44.20
C SER A 120 23.73 25.11 -43.41
N ASN A 121 23.92 23.79 -43.51
CA ASN A 121 25.07 23.13 -42.92
C ASN A 121 26.34 23.58 -43.67
N ARG A 122 27.13 24.44 -43.02
CA ARG A 122 28.44 24.81 -43.56
C ARG A 122 29.43 23.70 -43.25
N LEU A 123 30.07 23.22 -44.31
CA LEU A 123 31.17 22.28 -44.16
C LEU A 123 32.34 22.98 -43.46
N PRO A 124 33.01 22.30 -42.52
CA PRO A 124 34.14 22.86 -41.82
C PRO A 124 35.33 23.03 -42.76
N LYS A 125 36.28 23.88 -42.38
CA LYS A 125 37.57 23.95 -43.06
C LYS A 125 38.42 22.74 -42.68
N CYS A 126 39.31 22.34 -43.59
CA CYS A 126 40.29 21.30 -43.31
C CYS A 126 41.28 21.79 -42.25
N THR A 127 41.60 20.95 -41.28
CA THR A 127 42.54 21.25 -40.20
C THR A 127 43.96 21.48 -40.73
N GLU A 128 44.42 20.60 -41.62
CA GLU A 128 45.74 20.68 -42.28
C GLU A 128 45.81 21.81 -43.32
N HIS A 129 44.70 22.07 -44.01
CA HIS A 129 44.61 23.08 -45.06
C HIS A 129 43.51 24.09 -44.72
N SER A 130 43.78 24.95 -43.73
CA SER A 130 42.83 25.91 -43.15
C SER A 130 42.21 26.92 -44.12
N SER A 131 42.73 27.02 -45.35
CA SER A 131 42.18 27.85 -46.42
C SER A 131 41.17 27.10 -47.31
N ILE A 132 40.99 25.79 -47.13
CA ILE A 132 40.20 24.92 -48.00
C ILE A 132 39.12 24.21 -47.18
N THR A 133 37.91 24.12 -47.74
CA THR A 133 36.79 23.38 -47.16
C THR A 133 37.07 21.87 -47.13
N ALA A 134 36.73 21.21 -46.04
CA ALA A 134 36.72 19.75 -45.98
C ALA A 134 35.44 19.23 -46.64
N GLU A 135 35.58 18.56 -47.78
CA GLU A 135 34.45 18.06 -48.58
C GLU A 135 34.26 16.55 -48.42
N PHE A 136 35.26 15.84 -47.89
CA PHE A 136 35.26 14.39 -47.80
C PHE A 136 35.40 13.90 -46.36
N TRP A 137 34.86 12.72 -46.10
CA TRP A 137 35.03 11.99 -44.85
C TRP A 137 35.82 10.70 -45.11
N CYS A 138 36.97 10.56 -44.45
CA CYS A 138 37.82 9.38 -44.54
C CYS A 138 37.15 8.21 -43.81
N LYS A 139 36.84 7.14 -44.56
CA LYS A 139 36.22 5.90 -44.05
C LYS A 139 37.19 4.75 -43.84
N ASP A 140 38.45 4.93 -44.25
CA ASP A 140 39.41 3.84 -44.19
C ASP A 140 39.63 3.39 -42.73
N PRO A 141 39.33 2.12 -42.38
CA PRO A 141 39.46 1.61 -41.03
C PRO A 141 40.92 1.55 -40.57
N ASN A 142 41.88 1.54 -41.50
CA ASN A 142 43.31 1.50 -41.20
C ASN A 142 43.94 2.90 -41.18
N CYS A 143 43.15 3.95 -41.33
CA CYS A 143 43.66 5.32 -41.30
C CYS A 143 44.11 5.71 -39.89
N VAL A 144 45.42 5.91 -39.75
CA VAL A 144 46.10 6.32 -38.50
C VAL A 144 45.90 7.79 -38.13
N ILE A 145 45.32 8.59 -39.02
CA ILE A 145 45.04 10.01 -38.79
C ILE A 145 43.68 10.14 -38.10
N GLU A 146 43.63 10.80 -36.95
CA GLU A 146 42.40 10.97 -36.15
C GLU A 146 41.36 11.85 -36.86
N GLU A 147 41.80 12.96 -37.44
CA GLU A 147 40.89 13.84 -38.19
C GLU A 147 40.42 13.15 -39.47
N LYS A 148 39.11 12.91 -39.56
CA LYS A 148 38.50 12.21 -40.70
C LYS A 148 37.93 13.17 -41.73
N LYS A 149 37.77 14.47 -41.41
CA LYS A 149 37.26 15.49 -42.33
C LYS A 149 38.41 16.04 -43.18
N ILE A 150 38.42 15.73 -44.47
CA ILE A 150 39.56 16.00 -45.34
C ILE A 150 39.16 16.83 -46.57
N CYS A 151 40.11 17.60 -47.11
CA CYS A 151 39.94 18.30 -48.40
C CYS A 151 40.57 17.51 -49.56
N HIS A 152 40.38 17.99 -50.79
CA HIS A 152 40.95 17.35 -51.98
C HIS A 152 42.48 17.25 -51.96
N ILE A 153 43.20 18.19 -51.33
CA ILE A 153 44.67 18.13 -51.21
C ILE A 153 45.09 16.95 -50.33
N CYS A 154 44.43 16.77 -49.18
CA CYS A 154 44.68 15.63 -48.28
C CYS A 154 44.48 14.28 -48.98
N LEU A 155 43.51 14.20 -49.90
CA LEU A 155 43.17 13.00 -50.65
C LEU A 155 44.17 12.71 -51.80
N LEU A 156 44.66 13.74 -52.49
CA LEU A 156 45.51 13.56 -53.69
C LEU A 156 47.00 13.53 -53.37
N ALA A 157 47.45 14.36 -52.42
CA ALA A 157 48.86 14.59 -52.14
C ALA A 157 49.21 14.49 -50.64
N GLY A 158 48.22 14.40 -49.75
CA GLY A 158 48.42 14.33 -48.31
C GLY A 158 48.40 12.92 -47.73
N GLY A 159 48.29 12.84 -46.41
CA GLY A 159 48.32 11.59 -45.63
C GLY A 159 47.11 10.66 -45.81
N HIS A 160 46.11 11.04 -46.61
CA HIS A 160 44.95 10.21 -46.93
C HIS A 160 44.98 9.70 -48.37
N LYS A 161 46.14 9.77 -49.02
CA LYS A 161 46.33 9.27 -50.37
C LYS A 161 45.95 7.78 -50.42
N PHE A 162 45.02 7.44 -51.31
CA PHE A 162 44.47 6.09 -51.52
C PHE A 162 43.52 5.55 -50.43
N HIS A 163 43.12 6.36 -49.44
CA HIS A 163 42.10 5.94 -48.47
C HIS A 163 40.70 5.92 -49.09
N GLN A 164 39.83 5.06 -48.56
CA GLN A 164 38.40 5.10 -48.87
C GLN A 164 37.75 6.34 -48.26
N TYR A 165 36.84 6.98 -49.00
CA TYR A 165 36.15 8.19 -48.58
C TYR A 165 34.67 8.20 -48.99
N GLU A 166 33.91 9.08 -48.35
CA GLU A 166 32.58 9.51 -48.81
C GLU A 166 32.50 11.04 -48.85
N LEU A 167 31.42 11.57 -49.41
CA LEU A 167 31.13 13.00 -49.33
C LEU A 167 30.71 13.36 -47.90
N LEU A 168 31.30 14.41 -47.35
CA LEU A 168 30.98 14.89 -46.01
C LEU A 168 29.52 15.38 -45.94
N THR A 169 28.97 15.91 -47.05
CA THR A 169 27.55 16.28 -47.16
C THR A 169 26.61 15.12 -46.93
N ASP A 170 26.95 13.93 -47.44
CA ASP A 170 26.13 12.73 -47.32
C ASP A 170 26.19 12.20 -45.88
N GLN A 171 27.38 12.21 -45.28
CA GLN A 171 27.58 11.82 -43.89
C GLN A 171 26.82 12.74 -42.93
N VAL A 172 26.87 14.05 -43.15
CA VAL A 172 26.10 15.03 -42.36
C VAL A 172 24.61 14.79 -42.53
N SER A 173 24.13 14.60 -43.75
CA SER A 173 22.70 14.34 -44.02
C SER A 173 22.22 13.05 -43.35
N ASN A 174 23.00 11.96 -43.45
CA ASN A 174 22.72 10.69 -42.79
C ASN A 174 22.68 10.82 -41.26
N ASN A 175 23.60 11.59 -40.67
CA ASN A 175 23.61 11.82 -39.24
C ASN A 175 22.41 12.65 -38.78
N VAL A 176 22.00 13.65 -39.55
CA VAL A 176 20.79 14.44 -39.27
C VAL A 176 19.55 13.55 -39.24
N GLU A 177 19.37 12.67 -40.23
CA GLU A 177 18.22 11.76 -40.26
C GLU A 177 18.26 10.75 -39.10
N LYS A 178 19.43 10.16 -38.82
CA LYS A 178 19.59 9.26 -37.65
C LYS A 178 19.26 9.96 -36.33
N LEU A 179 19.70 11.21 -36.15
CA LEU A 179 19.40 11.97 -34.94
C LEU A 179 17.91 12.29 -34.83
N LYS A 180 17.22 12.62 -35.94
CA LYS A 180 15.76 12.80 -35.94
C LYS A 180 15.02 11.52 -35.56
N ASP A 181 15.46 10.37 -36.06
CA ASP A 181 14.86 9.07 -35.75
C ASP A 181 15.07 8.67 -34.29
N LEU A 182 16.29 8.89 -33.77
CA LEU A 182 16.59 8.69 -32.35
C LEU A 182 15.77 9.63 -31.47
N MET A 183 15.70 10.93 -31.81
CA MET A 183 14.89 11.91 -31.08
C MET A 183 13.42 11.47 -30.98
N ARG A 184 12.84 11.00 -32.09
CA ARG A 184 11.48 10.47 -32.12
C ARG A 184 11.31 9.25 -31.22
N SER A 185 12.22 8.28 -31.34
CA SER A 185 12.18 7.04 -30.56
C SER A 185 12.37 7.28 -29.06
N THR A 186 13.23 8.22 -28.70
CA THR A 186 13.44 8.68 -27.33
C THR A 186 12.20 9.38 -26.80
N GLN A 187 11.55 10.25 -27.60
CA GLN A 187 10.31 10.90 -27.20
C GLN A 187 9.19 9.88 -26.92
N GLU A 188 8.99 8.91 -27.80
CA GLU A 188 8.02 7.82 -27.58
C GLU A 188 8.33 7.02 -26.29
N THR A 189 9.60 6.87 -25.97
CA THR A 189 10.04 6.20 -24.74
C THR A 189 9.73 7.04 -23.50
N VAL A 190 9.95 8.36 -23.56
CA VAL A 190 9.56 9.31 -22.50
C VAL A 190 8.06 9.25 -22.26
N ASP A 191 7.25 9.30 -23.33
CA ASP A 191 5.79 9.26 -23.22
C ASP A 191 5.31 7.95 -22.55
N LYS A 192 5.89 6.81 -22.95
CA LYS A 192 5.62 5.50 -22.31
C LYS A 192 5.95 5.50 -20.82
N TYR A 193 7.09 6.07 -20.42
CA TYR A 193 7.45 6.15 -19.01
C TYR A 193 6.54 7.09 -18.23
N GLN A 194 6.14 8.22 -18.82
CA GLN A 194 5.17 9.13 -18.19
C GLN A 194 3.81 8.45 -17.96
N ASP A 195 3.31 7.69 -18.93
CA ASP A 195 2.07 6.94 -18.76
C ASP A 195 2.20 5.84 -17.71
N ARG A 196 3.38 5.21 -17.62
CA ARG A 196 3.68 4.22 -16.58
C ARG A 196 3.73 4.84 -15.18
N VAL A 197 4.25 6.05 -15.03
CA VAL A 197 4.22 6.82 -13.78
C VAL A 197 2.77 7.11 -13.37
N LYS A 198 1.94 7.63 -14.30
CA LYS A 198 0.50 7.88 -14.01
C LYS A 198 -0.22 6.60 -13.58
N SER A 199 0.09 5.46 -14.22
CA SER A 199 -0.46 4.16 -13.80
C SER A 199 -0.04 3.77 -12.39
N PHE A 200 1.21 4.05 -12.00
CA PHE A 200 1.66 3.81 -10.63
C PHE A 200 0.95 4.72 -9.63
N ASP A 201 0.72 5.99 -9.96
CA ASP A 201 -0.03 6.91 -9.08
C ASP A 201 -1.44 6.39 -8.79
N VAL A 202 -2.13 5.85 -9.81
CA VAL A 202 -3.44 5.20 -9.64
C VAL A 202 -3.33 4.00 -8.71
N CYS A 203 -2.34 3.13 -8.90
CA CYS A 203 -2.13 1.97 -8.03
C CYS A 203 -1.85 2.40 -6.58
N ILE A 204 -0.95 3.36 -6.36
CA ILE A 204 -0.62 3.88 -5.04
C ILE A 204 -1.87 4.40 -4.33
N ALA A 205 -2.73 5.13 -5.04
CA ALA A 205 -3.98 5.64 -4.48
C ALA A 205 -4.91 4.54 -3.95
N THR A 206 -4.88 3.33 -4.54
CA THR A 206 -5.70 2.20 -4.06
C THR A 206 -5.29 1.67 -2.68
N PHE A 207 -4.05 1.91 -2.27
CA PHE A 207 -3.52 1.54 -0.95
C PHE A 207 -3.75 2.62 0.12
N GLY A 208 -4.46 3.71 -0.21
CA GLY A 208 -4.80 4.74 0.76
C GLY A 208 -5.82 4.27 1.80
N TYR A 209 -5.68 4.77 3.04
CA TYR A 209 -6.59 4.42 4.15
C TYR A 209 -8.03 4.92 3.96
N GLU A 210 -8.23 5.89 3.07
CA GLU A 210 -9.56 6.40 2.71
C GLU A 210 -10.13 5.69 1.47
N HIS A 211 -9.36 4.79 0.85
CA HIS A 211 -9.78 4.15 -0.38
C HIS A 211 -10.93 3.15 -0.10
N PRO A 212 -12.00 3.13 -0.93
CA PRO A 212 -13.18 2.29 -0.68
C PRO A 212 -12.87 0.80 -0.53
N LEU A 213 -11.87 0.27 -1.25
CA LEU A 213 -11.49 -1.15 -1.13
C LEU A 213 -10.88 -1.47 0.24
N TYR A 214 -10.05 -0.58 0.79
CA TYR A 214 -9.47 -0.73 2.11
C TYR A 214 -10.55 -0.65 3.19
N LEU A 215 -11.43 0.35 3.09
CA LEU A 215 -12.54 0.54 4.05
C LEU A 215 -13.51 -0.66 4.04
N ALA A 216 -13.82 -1.21 2.85
CA ALA A 216 -14.66 -2.40 2.74
C ALA A 216 -14.04 -3.63 3.41
N GLU A 217 -12.72 -3.81 3.30
CA GLU A 217 -12.04 -4.91 3.98
C GLU A 217 -11.99 -4.70 5.50
N ILE A 218 -11.80 -3.47 6.00
CA ILE A 218 -11.96 -3.17 7.43
C ILE A 218 -13.36 -3.53 7.91
N GLU A 219 -14.40 -3.10 7.19
CA GLU A 219 -15.78 -3.34 7.58
C GLU A 219 -16.06 -4.85 7.66
N LYS A 220 -15.58 -5.61 6.68
CA LYS A 220 -15.69 -7.08 6.65
C LYS A 220 -14.99 -7.73 7.83
N ILE A 221 -13.74 -7.33 8.13
CA ILE A 221 -12.99 -7.85 9.28
C ILE A 221 -13.74 -7.51 10.58
N THR A 222 -14.17 -6.26 10.74
CA THR A 222 -14.90 -5.79 11.93
C THR A 222 -16.17 -6.60 12.16
N LYS A 223 -16.99 -6.80 11.12
CA LYS A 223 -18.20 -7.63 11.19
C LYS A 223 -17.90 -9.06 11.62
N GLN A 224 -16.81 -9.65 11.13
CA GLN A 224 -16.41 -11.00 11.54
C GLN A 224 -16.05 -11.06 13.03
N PHE A 225 -15.28 -10.10 13.53
CA PHE A 225 -14.92 -10.03 14.95
C PHE A 225 -16.14 -9.79 15.83
N ASP A 226 -17.04 -8.88 15.45
CA ASP A 226 -18.27 -8.60 16.19
C ASP A 226 -19.17 -9.84 16.25
N ALA A 227 -19.30 -10.59 15.15
CA ALA A 227 -20.06 -11.83 15.13
C ALA A 227 -19.47 -12.88 16.10
N LYS A 228 -18.14 -13.07 16.10
CA LYS A 228 -17.47 -13.98 17.04
C LYS A 228 -17.64 -13.53 18.50
N LYS A 229 -17.50 -12.23 18.78
CA LYS A 229 -17.74 -11.65 20.10
C LYS A 229 -19.15 -11.93 20.60
N MET A 230 -20.16 -11.72 19.74
CA MET A 230 -21.55 -12.01 20.08
C MET A 230 -21.78 -13.50 20.37
N GLN A 231 -21.13 -14.40 19.61
CA GLN A 231 -21.22 -15.83 19.83
C GLN A 231 -20.62 -16.26 21.19
N VAL A 232 -19.46 -15.71 21.55
CA VAL A 232 -18.81 -15.94 22.85
C VAL A 232 -19.73 -15.50 24.00
N LEU A 233 -20.24 -14.26 23.92
CA LEU A 233 -21.11 -13.72 24.97
C LEU A 233 -22.37 -14.56 25.14
N LYS A 234 -22.97 -15.01 24.03
CA LYS A 234 -24.11 -15.91 24.07
C LYS A 234 -23.78 -17.25 24.75
N LYS A 235 -22.63 -17.86 24.44
CA LYS A 235 -22.20 -19.10 25.11
C LYS A 235 -22.02 -18.90 26.62
N LEU A 236 -21.52 -17.73 27.05
CA LEU A 236 -21.36 -17.41 28.48
C LEU A 236 -22.72 -17.25 29.17
N GLU A 237 -23.66 -16.56 28.52
CA GLU A 237 -25.04 -16.41 29.00
C GLU A 237 -25.72 -17.79 29.15
N GLU A 238 -25.60 -18.65 28.13
CA GLU A 238 -26.14 -20.01 28.16
C GLU A 238 -25.53 -20.84 29.30
N PHE A 239 -24.20 -20.83 29.46
CA PHE A 239 -23.53 -21.52 30.56
C PHE A 239 -24.02 -21.04 31.93
N THR A 240 -24.13 -19.72 32.09
CA THR A 240 -24.58 -19.09 33.34
C THR A 240 -26.03 -19.45 33.65
N GLY A 241 -26.91 -19.35 32.66
CA GLY A 241 -28.34 -19.70 32.80
C GLY A 241 -28.54 -21.17 33.11
N ASN A 242 -27.80 -22.07 32.46
CA ASN A 242 -27.85 -23.51 32.72
C ASN A 242 -27.36 -23.85 34.13
N SER A 243 -26.23 -23.25 34.54
CA SER A 243 -25.67 -23.43 35.88
C SER A 243 -26.64 -22.95 36.95
N GLN A 244 -27.23 -21.76 36.78
CA GLN A 244 -28.24 -21.21 37.69
C GLN A 244 -29.48 -22.10 37.78
N SER A 245 -29.99 -22.59 36.65
CA SER A 245 -31.17 -23.46 36.61
C SER A 245 -30.93 -24.77 37.37
N ARG A 246 -29.76 -25.40 37.18
CA ARG A 246 -29.36 -26.60 37.92
C ARG A 246 -29.28 -26.37 39.42
N LEU A 247 -28.71 -25.24 39.85
CA LEU A 247 -28.65 -24.86 41.26
C LEU A 247 -30.04 -24.60 41.86
N ARG A 248 -30.93 -23.93 41.13
CA ARG A 248 -32.32 -23.70 41.56
C ARG A 248 -33.09 -25.00 41.73
N GLU A 249 -32.90 -25.95 40.82
CA GLU A 249 -33.56 -27.26 40.90
C GLU A 249 -33.05 -28.06 42.10
N LYS A 250 -31.73 -28.12 42.32
CA LYS A 250 -31.15 -28.73 43.54
C LYS A 250 -31.69 -28.09 44.81
N LYS A 251 -31.74 -26.76 44.86
CA LYS A 251 -32.30 -26.01 46.00
C LYS A 251 -33.75 -26.44 46.27
N LYS A 252 -34.58 -26.49 45.24
CA LYS A 252 -35.99 -26.89 45.35
C LYS A 252 -36.15 -28.32 45.88
N GLN A 253 -35.28 -29.24 45.46
CA GLN A 253 -35.26 -30.61 45.98
C GLN A 253 -34.92 -30.64 47.47
N ILE A 254 -33.93 -29.87 47.90
CA ILE A 254 -33.56 -29.75 49.32
C ILE A 254 -34.71 -29.14 50.14
N GLU A 255 -35.35 -28.08 49.65
CA GLU A 255 -36.52 -27.47 50.31
C GLU A 255 -37.66 -28.50 50.48
N ALA A 256 -37.95 -29.31 49.46
CA ALA A 256 -38.95 -30.37 49.57
C ALA A 256 -38.55 -31.47 50.59
N TYR A 257 -37.26 -31.80 50.71
CA TYR A 257 -36.79 -32.71 51.76
C TYR A 257 -36.95 -32.11 53.16
N ILE A 258 -36.75 -30.81 53.33
CA ILE A 258 -36.97 -30.10 54.59
C ILE A 258 -38.46 -30.20 54.97
N ASP A 259 -39.37 -29.79 54.07
CA ASP A 259 -40.82 -29.83 54.31
C ASP A 259 -41.31 -31.22 54.74
N ASN A 260 -40.85 -32.27 54.03
CA ASN A 260 -41.21 -33.65 54.34
C ASN A 260 -40.68 -34.09 55.72
N SER A 261 -39.48 -33.64 56.09
CA SER A 261 -38.86 -33.95 57.38
C SER A 261 -39.58 -33.27 58.54
N GLU A 262 -39.99 -32.02 58.36
CA GLU A 262 -40.79 -31.27 59.35
C GLU A 262 -42.15 -31.93 59.60
N VAL A 263 -42.85 -32.34 58.53
CA VAL A 263 -44.12 -33.08 58.64
C VAL A 263 -43.94 -34.39 59.40
N LEU A 264 -42.84 -35.13 59.14
CA LEU A 264 -42.54 -36.37 59.85
C LEU A 264 -42.25 -36.14 61.33
N LEU A 265 -41.49 -35.09 61.67
CA LEU A 265 -41.21 -34.70 63.05
C LEU A 265 -42.51 -34.43 63.82
N LEU A 266 -43.43 -33.64 63.24
CA LEU A 266 -44.73 -33.37 63.86
C LEU A 266 -45.55 -34.65 64.11
N LYS A 267 -45.52 -35.60 63.16
CA LYS A 267 -46.20 -36.89 63.34
C LYS A 267 -45.58 -37.72 64.46
N ILE A 268 -44.25 -37.82 64.50
CA ILE A 268 -43.51 -38.52 65.55
C ILE A 268 -43.85 -37.90 66.92
N GLU A 269 -43.77 -36.57 67.04
CA GLU A 269 -44.12 -35.87 68.27
C GLU A 269 -45.56 -36.15 68.72
N SER A 270 -46.52 -36.14 67.80
CA SER A 270 -47.92 -36.42 68.10
C SER A 270 -48.12 -37.85 68.63
N ILE A 271 -47.43 -38.83 68.06
CA ILE A 271 -47.47 -40.23 68.52
C ILE A 271 -46.85 -40.34 69.93
N LEU A 272 -45.67 -39.74 70.14
CA LEU A 272 -44.99 -39.74 71.44
C LEU A 272 -45.83 -39.06 72.54
N LYS A 273 -46.48 -37.93 72.24
CA LYS A 273 -47.36 -37.20 73.18
C LYS A 273 -48.62 -38.00 73.52
N SER A 274 -49.27 -38.61 72.52
CA SER A 274 -50.52 -39.37 72.72
C SER A 274 -50.31 -40.77 73.31
N LYS A 275 -49.09 -41.33 73.20
CA LYS A 275 -48.72 -42.71 73.58
C LYS A 275 -49.56 -43.81 72.91
N GLN A 276 -50.34 -43.46 71.89
CA GLN A 276 -51.13 -44.42 71.11
C GLN A 276 -50.29 -44.99 69.98
N LYS A 277 -50.58 -46.23 69.55
CA LYS A 277 -49.94 -46.91 68.40
C LYS A 277 -48.45 -47.23 68.52
N LEU A 278 -47.86 -47.10 69.70
CA LEU A 278 -46.44 -47.39 69.95
C LEU A 278 -46.05 -48.86 69.71
N TYR A 279 -47.02 -49.79 69.77
CA TYR A 279 -46.78 -51.24 69.62
C TYR A 279 -47.11 -51.77 68.22
N ASP A 280 -47.93 -51.05 67.43
CA ASP A 280 -48.54 -51.58 66.20
C ASP A 280 -48.16 -50.82 64.91
N ASP A 281 -47.60 -49.61 64.99
CA ASP A 281 -47.34 -48.76 63.81
C ASP A 281 -45.84 -48.65 63.51
N THR A 282 -45.25 -49.74 63.02
CA THR A 282 -43.83 -49.78 62.62
C THR A 282 -43.52 -48.92 61.39
N LYS A 283 -44.53 -48.56 60.59
CA LYS A 283 -44.36 -47.80 59.34
C LYS A 283 -43.76 -46.42 59.56
N ILE A 284 -44.07 -45.75 60.68
CA ILE A 284 -43.48 -44.44 60.99
C ILE A 284 -41.99 -44.57 61.33
N LEU A 285 -41.59 -45.66 61.99
CA LEU A 285 -40.19 -45.97 62.27
C LEU A 285 -39.44 -46.27 60.96
N ASP A 286 -40.01 -47.14 60.11
CA ASP A 286 -39.44 -47.47 58.80
C ASP A 286 -39.27 -46.22 57.92
N THR A 287 -40.26 -45.32 57.93
CA THR A 287 -40.23 -44.06 57.18
C THR A 287 -39.16 -43.11 57.71
N ALA A 288 -39.04 -42.98 59.04
CA ALA A 288 -38.03 -42.14 59.67
C ALA A 288 -36.61 -42.65 59.45
N GLU A 289 -36.38 -43.96 59.59
CA GLU A 289 -35.09 -44.56 59.31
C GLU A 289 -34.70 -44.40 57.84
N ALA A 290 -35.64 -44.62 56.90
CA ALA A 290 -35.39 -44.43 55.49
C ALA A 290 -34.99 -42.98 55.15
N GLN A 291 -35.69 -42.00 55.73
CA GLN A 291 -35.41 -40.58 55.50
C GLN A 291 -34.06 -40.15 56.08
N LEU A 292 -33.68 -40.67 57.26
CA LEU A 292 -32.36 -40.46 57.85
C LEU A 292 -31.24 -41.03 56.96
N ARG A 293 -31.43 -42.23 56.41
CA ARG A 293 -30.45 -42.84 55.48
C ARG A 293 -30.26 -42.01 54.21
N ILE A 294 -31.34 -41.47 53.64
CA ILE A 294 -31.29 -40.61 52.44
C ILE A 294 -30.57 -39.29 52.76
N SER A 295 -30.84 -38.68 53.91
CA SER A 295 -30.20 -37.42 54.32
C SER A 295 -28.67 -37.56 54.50
N ALA A 296 -28.23 -38.68 55.10
CA ALA A 296 -26.81 -38.98 55.28
C ALA A 296 -26.08 -39.11 53.94
N PHE A 297 -26.70 -39.80 52.95
CA PHE A 297 -26.15 -39.96 51.61
C PHE A 297 -26.04 -38.62 50.84
N ASN A 298 -27.04 -37.75 50.96
CA ASN A 298 -27.06 -36.47 50.25
C ASN A 298 -26.08 -35.44 50.83
N SER A 299 -25.82 -35.47 52.15
CA SER A 299 -24.91 -34.54 52.83
C SER A 299 -23.43 -34.66 52.43
N GLN A 300 -23.02 -35.80 51.86
CA GLN A 300 -21.62 -36.08 51.51
C GLN A 300 -21.24 -35.63 50.09
N ASN A 301 -22.21 -35.24 49.25
CA ASN A 301 -21.99 -35.06 47.81
C ASN A 301 -22.23 -33.64 47.27
N ASP A 302 -22.56 -32.67 48.11
CA ASP A 302 -23.03 -31.36 47.63
C ASP A 302 -21.93 -30.29 47.63
N PHE A 303 -20.99 -30.43 46.68
CA PHE A 303 -20.06 -29.34 46.36
C PHE A 303 -20.79 -28.30 45.50
N MET A 304 -21.11 -27.15 46.09
CA MET A 304 -21.73 -26.03 45.39
C MET A 304 -20.65 -25.19 44.71
N LYS A 305 -20.53 -25.34 43.38
CA LYS A 305 -19.66 -24.48 42.57
C LYS A 305 -20.30 -23.11 42.39
N VAL A 306 -19.56 -22.05 42.69
CA VAL A 306 -19.93 -20.66 42.40
C VAL A 306 -19.33 -20.20 41.08
N PHE A 307 -19.86 -19.12 40.51
CA PHE A 307 -19.38 -18.60 39.22
C PHE A 307 -17.87 -18.29 39.25
N ASP A 308 -17.38 -17.78 40.37
CA ASP A 308 -15.96 -17.45 40.54
C ASP A 308 -15.05 -18.69 40.72
N ASP A 309 -15.60 -19.91 40.76
CA ASP A 309 -14.80 -21.14 40.75
C ASP A 309 -14.33 -21.52 39.34
N GLN A 310 -14.66 -20.72 38.33
CA GLN A 310 -14.30 -20.96 36.93
C GLN A 310 -13.30 -19.92 36.41
N ASN A 311 -12.37 -20.38 35.58
CA ASN A 311 -11.52 -19.55 34.73
C ASN A 311 -12.18 -19.39 33.36
N TYR A 312 -12.33 -18.13 32.94
CA TYR A 312 -12.90 -17.75 31.65
C TYR A 312 -11.79 -17.14 30.79
N SER A 313 -11.57 -17.69 29.61
CA SER A 313 -10.58 -17.15 28.67
C SER A 313 -11.04 -17.30 27.22
N LEU A 314 -10.42 -16.52 26.34
CA LEU A 314 -10.56 -16.63 24.90
C LEU A 314 -9.32 -17.29 24.29
N THR A 315 -9.53 -18.16 23.30
CA THR A 315 -8.44 -18.69 22.47
C THR A 315 -8.04 -17.67 21.38
N GLU A 316 -6.94 -17.95 20.66
CA GLU A 316 -6.52 -17.17 19.49
C GLU A 316 -7.60 -17.13 18.40
N GLU A 317 -8.44 -18.17 18.32
CA GLU A 317 -9.54 -18.27 17.37
C GLU A 317 -10.82 -17.53 17.85
N MET A 318 -10.75 -16.85 19.00
CA MET A 318 -11.85 -16.17 19.70
C MET A 318 -12.94 -17.13 20.19
N GLU A 319 -12.55 -18.33 20.62
CA GLU A 319 -13.47 -19.29 21.22
C GLU A 319 -13.46 -19.18 22.76
N MET A 320 -14.64 -19.32 23.36
CA MET A 320 -14.78 -19.30 24.82
C MET A 320 -14.32 -20.61 25.44
N LYS A 321 -13.39 -20.52 26.40
CA LYS A 321 -12.97 -21.64 27.24
C LYS A 321 -13.38 -21.38 28.69
N ILE A 322 -14.03 -22.37 29.30
CA ILE A 322 -14.39 -22.37 30.72
C ILE A 322 -13.69 -23.57 31.36
N MET A 323 -12.89 -23.33 32.39
CA MET A 323 -12.18 -24.38 33.13
C MET A 323 -12.42 -24.20 34.63
N ASP A 324 -12.55 -25.28 35.38
CA ASP A 324 -12.60 -25.20 36.85
C ASP A 324 -11.26 -24.66 37.38
N LYS A 325 -11.29 -23.70 38.34
CA LYS A 325 -10.08 -23.16 38.99
C LYS A 325 -9.36 -24.19 39.85
N ASN A 326 -10.06 -25.24 40.28
CA ASN A 326 -9.51 -26.30 41.11
C ASN A 326 -9.77 -27.66 40.45
N ARG A 327 -8.81 -28.12 39.65
CA ARG A 327 -8.53 -29.54 39.45
C ARG A 327 -7.07 -29.77 39.08
#